data_AF-A0AA91T183-F1
#
_entry.id   AF-A0AA91T183-F1
#
_cell.length_a   1.000
_cell.length_b   1.000
_cell.length_c   1.000
_cell.angle_alpha   90.00
_cell.angle_beta   90.00
_cell.angle_gamma   90.00
#
_symmetry.space_group_name_H-M   'P 1'
#
loop_
_entity.id
_entity.type
_entity.pdbx_description
1 polymer ?
#
loop_
_entity_poly.entity_id
_entity_poly.type
_entity_poly.pdbx_seq_one_letter_code
_entity_poly.pdbx_strand_id
1 'polypeptide(L)'
;MTENPTTPVELGSPGVDSVTPSPISPNSDKAPLAPPNVPPKLPPRSNSASTKDSGDSVGKKLALRQNELYAWNSMNMHADILANTPIQLKERIEKLSSSEEFWARLLENYGPQYITDKIVEEIEQAVIAGVPSEVRPLLYLKIMQIRAHMDSTMYNGIFKKAKLAQWETTQPETEAYSEGLKEIMQVFQYCISEIAVPNTPDSSHRALKIVERVAHFLVELPELSNPEVLAILFKVDALFNNLSKEEFCYKASRSLEDNTPKTFLHIVKQGIDLSSLFRNFLLSVIGPDMDEDFSIRVLDFVVFEGFDFLHRILTAVFEQKEKQILDLNGNELYSYIYSNEFLSDLHLATLEAALKIAPSFVKYENEYHLMSVNAISGNDSELTNLKETNEDLSLHLKDLKSKTESLSKTEAEIVTQLTEYTEKLKEAQEEKERLSKEEDELRAKYAQLTMNENLTNLVNANKDISNENAELEAQIAELEKQIATKSAKLKKVQK
;
A
#
# COMPACT_ATOMS: atom_id res chain seq x y z
N MET A 1 -25.09 61.80 38.37
CA MET A 1 -25.50 63.08 37.78
C MET A 1 -24.26 63.95 37.67
N THR A 2 -24.16 64.81 36.64
CA THR A 2 -23.30 66.02 36.55
C THR A 2 -21.85 65.91 37.05
N GLU A 3 -20.81 65.72 36.23
CA GLU A 3 -20.25 66.57 35.14
C GLU A 3 -19.04 67.42 35.56
N ASN A 4 -17.99 67.41 34.72
CA ASN A 4 -16.76 68.20 34.81
C ASN A 4 -16.97 69.63 34.23
N PRO A 5 -16.13 70.63 34.58
CA PRO A 5 -14.83 70.89 33.89
C PRO A 5 -13.70 71.25 34.91
N THR A 6 -12.45 71.64 34.57
CA THR A 6 -11.84 72.13 33.32
C THR A 6 -10.33 71.78 33.21
N THR A 7 -9.79 71.93 32.00
CA THR A 7 -8.36 71.95 31.54
C THR A 7 -7.59 73.24 31.96
N PRO A 8 -6.28 73.46 31.64
CA PRO A 8 -5.33 72.79 30.71
C PRO A 8 -4.06 72.23 31.44
N VAL A 9 -2.90 71.85 30.86
CA VAL A 9 -2.24 72.12 29.55
C VAL A 9 -1.47 70.88 29.01
N GLU A 10 -0.49 71.06 28.11
CA GLU A 10 0.15 70.04 27.27
C GLU A 10 1.66 69.83 27.54
N LEU A 11 2.20 68.69 27.07
CA LEU A 11 3.46 68.65 26.31
C LEU A 11 3.63 67.30 25.57
N GLY A 12 3.75 67.32 24.22
CA GLY A 12 4.27 66.20 23.43
C GLY A 12 3.27 65.43 22.55
N SER A 13 3.45 65.55 21.23
CA SER A 13 2.89 64.72 20.14
C SER A 13 3.97 64.64 19.04
N PRO A 14 3.84 63.91 17.91
CA PRO A 14 2.80 62.97 17.46
C PRO A 14 3.38 61.55 17.22
N GLY A 15 2.70 60.54 16.68
CA GLY A 15 1.29 60.38 16.27
C GLY A 15 1.04 58.95 15.76
N VAL A 16 -0.20 58.48 15.79
CA VAL A 16 -0.58 57.12 15.36
C VAL A 16 -1.68 57.21 14.32
N ASP A 17 -1.34 56.99 13.06
CA ASP A 17 -2.32 56.94 11.97
C ASP A 17 -2.97 55.56 11.86
N SER A 18 -4.29 55.54 11.80
CA SER A 18 -5.10 54.33 11.69
C SER A 18 -5.17 53.80 10.25
N VAL A 19 -4.92 52.51 10.06
CA VAL A 19 -5.25 51.81 8.80
C VAL A 19 -6.36 50.79 9.07
N THR A 20 -7.56 51.10 8.61
CA THR A 20 -8.72 50.20 8.65
C THR A 20 -8.60 49.09 7.59
N PRO A 21 -8.87 47.82 7.92
CA PRO A 21 -8.98 46.77 6.90
C PRO A 21 -10.28 46.93 6.11
N SER A 22 -10.19 46.95 4.78
CA SER A 22 -11.33 46.89 3.86
C SER A 22 -10.91 46.33 2.50
N PRO A 23 -11.84 45.73 1.72
CA PRO A 23 -11.51 44.56 0.92
C PRO A 23 -11.05 44.89 -0.51
N ILE A 24 -10.10 44.10 -1.02
CA ILE A 24 -9.76 44.05 -2.44
C ILE A 24 -10.40 42.81 -3.04
N SER A 25 -11.40 43.04 -3.91
CA SER A 25 -11.99 42.02 -4.79
C SER A 25 -11.25 41.99 -6.15
N PRO A 26 -11.51 41.03 -7.04
CA PRO A 26 -10.48 40.50 -7.93
C PRO A 26 -10.16 41.40 -9.13
N ASN A 27 -8.90 41.36 -9.56
CA ASN A 27 -8.50 41.64 -10.93
C ASN A 27 -7.94 40.34 -11.54
N SER A 28 -8.34 40.05 -12.77
CA SER A 28 -7.99 38.83 -13.49
C SER A 28 -6.65 38.94 -14.24
N ASP A 29 -6.39 37.98 -15.12
CA ASP A 29 -5.40 38.04 -16.21
C ASP A 29 -3.95 37.63 -15.87
N LYS A 30 -3.86 36.52 -15.11
CA LYS A 30 -2.97 35.39 -15.46
C LYS A 30 -3.53 34.09 -14.89
N ALA A 31 -4.24 33.33 -15.72
CA ALA A 31 -4.53 31.94 -15.41
C ALA A 31 -3.21 31.15 -15.28
N PRO A 32 -3.15 30.11 -14.44
CA PRO A 32 -2.07 29.13 -14.50
C PRO A 32 -1.94 28.61 -15.93
N LEU A 33 -0.73 28.62 -16.49
CA LEU A 33 -0.50 28.03 -17.80
C LEU A 33 -0.80 26.54 -17.69
N ALA A 34 -1.87 26.09 -18.35
CA ALA A 34 -2.16 24.67 -18.49
C ALA A 34 -0.91 23.98 -19.08
N PRO A 35 -0.57 22.76 -18.63
CA PRO A 35 0.55 22.03 -19.21
C PRO A 35 0.37 21.92 -20.72
N PRO A 36 1.47 21.96 -21.52
CA PRO A 36 1.36 21.99 -22.96
C PRO A 36 0.53 20.80 -23.44
N ASN A 37 -0.52 21.08 -24.22
CA ASN A 37 -1.54 20.11 -24.65
C ASN A 37 -1.02 19.20 -25.79
N VAL A 38 0.20 18.70 -25.60
CA VAL A 38 0.92 17.75 -26.44
C VAL A 38 0.92 16.45 -25.65
N PRO A 39 0.22 15.39 -26.10
CA PRO A 39 0.28 14.11 -25.41
C PRO A 39 1.75 13.65 -25.34
N PRO A 40 2.17 12.97 -24.25
CA PRO A 40 3.52 12.41 -24.16
C PRO A 40 3.84 11.64 -25.45
N LYS A 41 5.03 11.88 -26.03
CA LYS A 41 5.47 11.11 -27.19
C LYS A 41 5.48 9.64 -26.77
N LEU A 42 4.57 8.87 -27.38
CA LEU A 42 4.46 7.43 -27.16
C LEU A 42 5.86 6.80 -27.19
N PRO A 43 6.21 5.94 -26.22
CA PRO A 43 7.47 5.21 -26.31
C PRO A 43 7.50 4.46 -27.66
N PRO A 44 8.67 4.40 -28.33
CA PRO A 44 8.76 3.75 -29.64
C PRO A 44 8.29 2.30 -29.50
N ARG A 45 7.28 1.91 -30.31
CA ARG A 45 6.63 0.59 -30.25
C ARG A 45 7.67 -0.52 -30.17
N SER A 46 7.80 -1.15 -29.00
CA SER A 46 8.44 -2.45 -28.84
C SER A 46 7.51 -3.54 -29.40
N ASN A 47 7.47 -3.64 -30.73
CA ASN A 47 6.83 -4.71 -31.50
C ASN A 47 5.34 -5.00 -31.20
N SER A 48 4.52 -3.98 -30.87
CA SER A 48 3.06 -4.17 -30.91
C SER A 48 2.57 -4.29 -32.36
N ALA A 49 1.97 -5.44 -32.66
CA ALA A 49 1.56 -5.87 -34.00
C ALA A 49 0.74 -4.79 -34.73
N SER A 50 1.06 -4.55 -36.00
CA SER A 50 0.37 -3.53 -36.82
C SER A 50 -0.99 -4.02 -37.36
N THR A 51 -1.83 -4.58 -36.49
CA THR A 51 -3.24 -4.85 -36.76
C THR A 51 -4.01 -3.53 -36.92
N LYS A 52 -3.99 -2.97 -38.13
CA LYS A 52 -5.02 -2.04 -38.58
C LYS A 52 -6.36 -2.77 -38.54
N ASP A 53 -7.47 -2.07 -38.31
CA ASP A 53 -8.79 -2.64 -38.55
C ASP A 53 -9.08 -2.74 -40.06
N SER A 54 -8.51 -3.78 -40.66
CA SER A 54 -9.11 -4.47 -41.80
C SER A 54 -10.42 -5.13 -41.37
N GLY A 55 -11.31 -5.35 -42.34
CA GLY A 55 -12.53 -6.16 -42.18
C GLY A 55 -12.24 -7.67 -42.11
N ASP A 56 -11.14 -8.07 -41.48
CA ASP A 56 -10.81 -9.45 -41.16
C ASP A 56 -11.58 -9.91 -39.91
N SER A 57 -11.93 -11.20 -39.87
CA SER A 57 -12.63 -11.82 -38.74
C SER A 57 -11.80 -11.77 -37.45
N VAL A 58 -12.48 -11.83 -36.30
CA VAL A 58 -11.82 -11.77 -34.98
C VAL A 58 -10.91 -12.98 -34.78
N GLY A 59 -11.36 -14.20 -35.13
CA GLY A 59 -10.51 -15.40 -35.10
C GLY A 59 -9.22 -15.23 -35.91
N LYS A 60 -9.29 -14.63 -37.12
CA LYS A 60 -8.09 -14.32 -37.92
C LYS A 60 -7.16 -13.30 -37.24
N LYS A 61 -7.72 -12.25 -36.62
CA LYS A 61 -6.92 -11.26 -35.86
C LYS A 61 -6.22 -11.91 -34.67
N LEU A 62 -6.90 -12.80 -33.94
CA LEU A 62 -6.35 -13.54 -32.81
C LEU A 62 -5.31 -14.58 -33.24
N ALA A 63 -5.59 -15.42 -34.24
CA ALA A 63 -4.65 -16.43 -34.74
C ALA A 63 -3.33 -15.83 -35.27
N LEU A 64 -3.38 -14.69 -35.95
CA LEU A 64 -2.16 -13.97 -36.35
C LEU A 64 -1.34 -13.50 -35.13
N ARG A 65 -2.00 -12.87 -34.15
CA ARG A 65 -1.35 -12.40 -32.90
C ARG A 65 -0.74 -13.53 -32.10
N GLN A 66 -1.46 -14.64 -31.94
CA GLN A 66 -1.01 -15.81 -31.19
C GLN A 66 0.18 -16.49 -31.89
N ASN A 67 0.15 -16.61 -33.23
CA ASN A 67 1.29 -17.11 -34.00
C ASN A 67 2.52 -16.16 -33.96
N GLU A 68 2.32 -14.84 -33.94
CA GLU A 68 3.40 -13.88 -33.69
C GLU A 68 3.97 -14.05 -32.27
N LEU A 69 3.12 -14.21 -31.26
CA LEU A 69 3.49 -14.38 -29.85
C LEU A 69 4.32 -15.65 -29.61
N TYR A 70 3.96 -16.79 -30.22
CA TYR A 70 4.76 -18.03 -30.10
C TYR A 70 6.18 -17.91 -30.65
N ALA A 71 6.41 -16.99 -31.60
CA ALA A 71 7.71 -16.74 -32.19
C ALA A 71 8.61 -15.81 -31.33
N TRP A 72 8.12 -15.28 -30.20
CA TRP A 72 8.92 -14.44 -29.31
C TRP A 72 9.92 -15.26 -28.50
N ASN A 73 11.16 -14.77 -28.37
CA ASN A 73 12.23 -15.47 -27.62
C ASN A 73 11.85 -15.72 -26.15
N SER A 74 11.10 -14.80 -25.51
CA SER A 74 10.59 -14.98 -24.14
C SER A 74 9.68 -16.20 -23.99
N MET A 75 8.95 -16.56 -25.04
CA MET A 75 8.07 -17.74 -25.09
C MET A 75 8.83 -19.06 -25.35
N ASN A 76 10.16 -19.05 -25.38
CA ASN A 76 10.97 -20.24 -25.57
C ASN A 76 12.00 -20.48 -24.45
N MET A 77 12.16 -19.55 -23.49
CA MET A 77 13.29 -19.55 -22.53
C MET A 77 13.54 -20.88 -21.79
N HIS A 78 12.52 -21.52 -21.22
CA HIS A 78 12.68 -22.79 -20.51
C HIS A 78 12.89 -23.98 -21.47
N ALA A 79 12.32 -23.91 -22.68
CA ALA A 79 12.55 -24.92 -23.71
C ALA A 79 13.98 -24.81 -24.25
N ASP A 80 14.44 -23.64 -24.70
CA ASP A 80 15.75 -23.44 -25.35
C ASP A 80 16.95 -23.80 -24.45
N ILE A 81 16.82 -23.66 -23.11
CA ILE A 81 17.86 -24.07 -22.14
C ILE A 81 17.98 -25.59 -22.04
N LEU A 82 16.89 -26.32 -22.24
CA LEU A 82 16.76 -27.75 -21.97
C LEU A 82 16.66 -28.60 -23.26
N ALA A 83 16.32 -27.98 -24.39
CA ALA A 83 16.04 -28.65 -25.64
C ALA A 83 17.32 -28.94 -26.43
N ASN A 84 17.54 -30.22 -26.70
CA ASN A 84 18.70 -30.71 -27.45
C ASN A 84 18.33 -31.77 -28.51
N THR A 85 17.07 -32.22 -28.52
CA THR A 85 16.54 -33.24 -29.44
C THR A 85 15.48 -32.61 -30.35
N PRO A 86 15.70 -32.54 -31.68
CA PRO A 86 14.74 -31.94 -32.61
C PRO A 86 13.51 -32.82 -32.81
N ILE A 87 12.33 -32.21 -32.89
CA ILE A 87 11.06 -32.93 -33.10
C ILE A 87 10.95 -33.34 -34.58
N GLN A 88 10.80 -34.63 -34.85
CA GLN A 88 10.64 -35.18 -36.20
C GLN A 88 9.19 -35.03 -36.73
N LEU A 89 8.66 -33.81 -36.63
CA LEU A 89 7.25 -33.51 -36.91
C LEU A 89 6.82 -33.93 -38.32
N LYS A 90 7.69 -33.72 -39.32
CA LYS A 90 7.37 -34.01 -40.73
C LYS A 90 7.14 -35.50 -40.98
N GLU A 91 7.99 -36.36 -40.42
CA GLU A 91 7.84 -37.82 -40.48
C GLU A 91 6.61 -38.34 -39.70
N ARG A 92 6.00 -37.52 -38.83
CA ARG A 92 4.76 -37.86 -38.12
C ARG A 92 3.53 -37.40 -38.93
N ILE A 93 3.57 -36.19 -39.50
CA ILE A 93 2.53 -35.70 -40.43
C ILE A 93 2.39 -36.64 -41.65
N GLU A 94 3.50 -37.10 -42.22
CA GLU A 94 3.52 -38.05 -43.37
C GLU A 94 2.94 -39.44 -43.05
N LYS A 95 2.57 -39.72 -41.79
CA LYS A 95 1.93 -40.97 -41.35
C LYS A 95 0.43 -40.82 -41.04
N LEU A 96 -0.12 -39.59 -41.07
CA LEU A 96 -1.54 -39.34 -40.83
C LEU A 96 -2.42 -40.03 -41.89
N SER A 97 -3.63 -40.41 -41.50
CA SER A 97 -4.56 -41.10 -42.38
C SER A 97 -5.17 -40.16 -43.43
N SER A 98 -5.65 -40.71 -44.56
CA SER A 98 -6.38 -39.93 -45.57
C SER A 98 -7.68 -39.31 -45.03
N SER A 99 -8.23 -39.82 -43.92
CA SER A 99 -9.34 -39.20 -43.18
C SER A 99 -8.96 -37.88 -42.50
N GLU A 100 -7.66 -37.60 -42.33
CA GLU A 100 -7.13 -36.44 -41.63
C GLU A 100 -6.49 -35.42 -42.60
N GLU A 101 -6.79 -35.51 -43.90
CA GLU A 101 -6.21 -34.67 -44.97
C GLU A 101 -6.29 -33.16 -44.67
N PHE A 102 -7.40 -32.68 -44.09
CA PHE A 102 -7.53 -31.30 -43.63
C PHE A 102 -6.44 -30.90 -42.62
N TRP A 103 -6.22 -31.76 -41.62
CA TRP A 103 -5.26 -31.54 -40.55
C TRP A 103 -3.82 -31.70 -41.05
N ALA A 104 -3.54 -32.69 -41.90
CA ALA A 104 -2.23 -32.83 -42.55
C ALA A 104 -1.88 -31.56 -43.37
N ARG A 105 -2.79 -31.11 -44.23
CA ARG A 105 -2.68 -29.86 -45.01
C ARG A 105 -2.42 -28.65 -44.11
N LEU A 106 -3.14 -28.54 -42.99
CA LEU A 106 -2.95 -27.49 -42.00
C LEU A 106 -1.55 -27.55 -41.37
N LEU A 107 -1.15 -28.71 -40.85
CA LEU A 107 0.12 -28.91 -40.15
C LEU A 107 1.35 -28.71 -41.05
N GLU A 108 1.26 -29.03 -42.34
CA GLU A 108 2.29 -28.66 -43.30
C GLU A 108 2.40 -27.14 -43.46
N ASN A 109 1.28 -26.48 -43.79
CA ASN A 109 1.27 -25.12 -44.34
C ASN A 109 1.10 -24.00 -43.29
N TYR A 110 0.77 -24.31 -42.03
CA TYR A 110 0.47 -23.29 -41.02
C TYR A 110 1.62 -22.28 -40.81
N GLY A 111 1.24 -21.00 -40.90
CA GLY A 111 2.10 -19.83 -40.78
C GLY A 111 1.35 -18.55 -41.19
N PRO A 112 1.96 -17.36 -41.09
CA PRO A 112 1.27 -16.07 -41.26
C PRO A 112 0.52 -15.91 -42.60
N GLN A 113 1.10 -16.40 -43.69
CA GLN A 113 0.47 -16.37 -45.02
C GLN A 113 -0.80 -17.23 -45.05
N TYR A 114 -0.71 -18.48 -44.60
CA TYR A 114 -1.83 -19.42 -44.60
C TYR A 114 -3.01 -18.91 -43.74
N ILE A 115 -2.73 -18.35 -42.56
CA ILE A 115 -3.72 -17.69 -41.68
C ILE A 115 -4.36 -16.46 -42.38
N THR A 116 -3.62 -15.78 -43.26
CA THR A 116 -4.11 -14.60 -43.98
C THR A 116 -5.16 -14.95 -45.04
N ASP A 117 -5.04 -16.12 -45.68
CA ASP A 117 -5.85 -16.56 -46.83
C ASP A 117 -7.26 -17.09 -46.46
N LYS A 118 -7.86 -16.52 -45.40
CA LYS A 118 -9.21 -16.82 -44.86
C LYS A 118 -9.46 -18.24 -44.35
N ILE A 119 -8.44 -19.09 -44.28
CA ILE A 119 -8.55 -20.46 -43.75
C ILE A 119 -9.10 -20.53 -42.30
N VAL A 120 -9.02 -19.44 -41.54
CA VAL A 120 -9.32 -19.44 -40.10
C VAL A 120 -10.78 -19.78 -39.80
N GLU A 121 -11.73 -19.41 -40.69
CA GLU A 121 -13.12 -19.83 -40.56
C GLU A 121 -13.27 -21.37 -40.76
N GLU A 122 -12.46 -21.99 -41.63
CA GLU A 122 -12.39 -23.47 -41.73
C GLU A 122 -11.78 -24.09 -40.45
N ILE A 123 -10.76 -23.47 -39.87
CA ILE A 123 -10.10 -23.94 -38.63
C ILE A 123 -11.07 -23.83 -37.43
N GLU A 124 -11.75 -22.70 -37.25
CA GLU A 124 -12.77 -22.52 -36.20
C GLU A 124 -13.83 -23.62 -36.29
N GLN A 125 -14.36 -23.91 -37.48
CA GLN A 125 -15.33 -24.99 -37.67
C GLN A 125 -14.73 -26.39 -37.47
N ALA A 126 -13.47 -26.61 -37.87
CA ALA A 126 -12.79 -27.89 -37.66
C ALA A 126 -12.51 -28.18 -36.18
N VAL A 127 -12.25 -27.17 -35.35
CA VAL A 127 -12.12 -27.32 -33.88
C VAL A 127 -13.50 -27.54 -33.23
N ILE A 128 -14.57 -26.90 -33.73
CA ILE A 128 -15.95 -27.22 -33.31
C ILE A 128 -16.35 -28.65 -33.67
N ALA A 129 -15.92 -29.18 -34.83
CA ALA A 129 -16.11 -30.59 -35.18
C ALA A 129 -15.27 -31.50 -34.27
N GLY A 130 -13.97 -31.19 -34.12
CA GLY A 130 -13.07 -31.78 -33.14
C GLY A 130 -11.71 -32.16 -33.74
N VAL A 131 -10.63 -31.88 -33.02
CA VAL A 131 -9.29 -32.38 -33.38
C VAL A 131 -9.18 -33.86 -32.97
N PRO A 132 -8.78 -34.78 -33.88
CA PRO A 132 -8.49 -36.17 -33.52
C PRO A 132 -7.41 -36.30 -32.45
N SER A 133 -7.52 -37.33 -31.62
CA SER A 133 -6.56 -37.67 -30.56
C SER A 133 -5.12 -37.81 -31.06
N GLU A 134 -4.96 -38.35 -32.27
CA GLU A 134 -3.71 -38.63 -32.96
C GLU A 134 -3.10 -37.36 -33.60
N VAL A 135 -3.95 -36.43 -34.05
CA VAL A 135 -3.56 -35.14 -34.65
C VAL A 135 -3.14 -34.12 -33.59
N ARG A 136 -3.85 -34.08 -32.46
CA ARG A 136 -3.66 -33.05 -31.42
C ARG A 136 -2.22 -32.92 -30.90
N PRO A 137 -1.44 -34.00 -30.65
CA PRO A 137 0.00 -33.91 -30.38
C PRO A 137 0.77 -33.10 -31.43
N LEU A 138 0.57 -33.40 -32.71
CA LEU A 138 1.26 -32.73 -33.81
C LEU A 138 0.83 -31.26 -33.93
N LEU A 139 -0.45 -30.99 -33.66
CA LEU A 139 -1.03 -29.65 -33.63
C LEU A 139 -0.39 -28.80 -32.54
N TYR A 140 -0.36 -29.25 -31.28
CA TYR A 140 0.23 -28.47 -30.21
C TYR A 140 1.73 -28.19 -30.46
N LEU A 141 2.49 -29.19 -30.91
CA LEU A 141 3.90 -29.00 -31.25
C LEU A 141 4.10 -28.02 -32.43
N LYS A 142 3.29 -28.13 -33.51
CA LYS A 142 3.37 -27.25 -34.69
C LYS A 142 2.95 -25.80 -34.37
N ILE A 143 1.75 -25.62 -33.81
CA ILE A 143 1.10 -24.31 -33.67
C ILE A 143 1.80 -23.48 -32.58
N MET A 144 2.22 -24.11 -31.47
CA MET A 144 3.00 -23.44 -30.42
C MET A 144 4.49 -23.24 -30.80
N GLN A 145 4.86 -23.64 -32.02
CA GLN A 145 6.20 -23.56 -32.61
C GLN A 145 7.30 -24.25 -31.81
N ILE A 146 7.00 -25.39 -31.19
CA ILE A 146 7.96 -26.19 -30.43
C ILE A 146 8.79 -27.00 -31.44
N ARG A 147 10.11 -26.75 -31.47
CA ARG A 147 11.03 -27.32 -32.49
C ARG A 147 11.93 -28.42 -31.96
N ALA A 148 12.13 -28.45 -30.64
CA ALA A 148 12.98 -29.42 -29.96
C ALA A 148 12.50 -29.61 -28.51
N HIS A 149 12.87 -30.73 -27.91
CA HIS A 149 12.64 -31.09 -26.50
C HIS A 149 13.95 -31.58 -25.86
N MET A 150 13.94 -31.80 -24.54
CA MET A 150 15.06 -32.43 -23.84
C MET A 150 15.16 -33.92 -24.17
N ASP A 151 16.37 -34.48 -24.28
CA ASP A 151 16.55 -35.91 -24.51
C ASP A 151 16.07 -36.74 -23.30
N SER A 152 15.69 -37.99 -23.56
CA SER A 152 15.13 -38.88 -22.53
C SER A 152 16.13 -39.20 -21.40
N THR A 153 17.45 -39.08 -21.61
CA THR A 153 18.45 -39.29 -20.55
C THR A 153 18.60 -38.05 -19.66
N MET A 154 18.57 -36.83 -20.23
CA MET A 154 18.45 -35.59 -19.47
C MET A 154 17.16 -35.58 -18.64
N TYR A 155 16.01 -35.88 -19.27
CA TYR A 155 14.72 -35.96 -18.57
C TYR A 155 14.77 -36.91 -17.37
N ASN A 156 15.26 -38.14 -17.57
CA ASN A 156 15.42 -39.13 -16.49
C ASN A 156 16.44 -38.69 -15.42
N GLY A 157 17.42 -37.86 -15.78
CA GLY A 157 18.35 -37.23 -14.83
C GLY A 157 17.69 -36.14 -13.99
N ILE A 158 16.84 -35.31 -14.60
CA ILE A 158 16.08 -34.25 -13.92
C ILE A 158 15.01 -34.85 -13.01
N PHE A 159 14.23 -35.83 -13.47
CA PHE A 159 13.23 -36.53 -12.65
C PHE A 159 13.83 -37.11 -11.36
N LYS A 160 15.00 -37.74 -11.46
CA LYS A 160 15.73 -38.24 -10.27
C LYS A 160 16.09 -37.12 -9.29
N LYS A 161 16.46 -35.92 -9.77
CA LYS A 161 16.74 -34.77 -8.90
C LYS A 161 15.45 -34.20 -8.28
N ALA A 162 14.39 -34.02 -9.07
CA ALA A 162 13.09 -33.55 -8.60
C ALA A 162 12.54 -34.42 -7.47
N LYS A 163 12.62 -35.75 -7.65
CA LYS A 163 12.19 -36.75 -6.65
C LYS A 163 13.03 -36.76 -5.36
N LEU A 164 14.28 -36.29 -5.41
CA LEU A 164 15.10 -36.08 -4.21
C LEU A 164 14.74 -34.76 -3.51
N ALA A 165 14.56 -33.67 -4.27
CA ALA A 165 14.24 -32.34 -3.73
C ALA A 165 12.87 -32.29 -3.02
N GLN A 166 11.87 -33.03 -3.52
CA GLN A 166 10.55 -33.10 -2.89
C GLN A 166 10.50 -33.83 -1.54
N TRP A 167 11.61 -34.39 -1.03
CA TRP A 167 11.66 -34.85 0.37
C TRP A 167 11.84 -33.70 1.38
N GLU A 168 12.14 -32.47 0.92
CA GLU A 168 12.40 -31.32 1.80
C GLU A 168 11.23 -30.30 1.83
N THR A 169 10.18 -30.49 1.03
CA THR A 169 8.99 -29.60 0.99
C THR A 169 7.68 -30.37 0.99
N THR A 170 6.65 -29.76 1.57
CA THR A 170 5.34 -30.38 1.81
C THR A 170 4.67 -30.77 0.48
N GLN A 171 4.25 -32.03 0.35
CA GLN A 171 3.45 -32.47 -0.80
C GLN A 171 2.10 -31.75 -0.83
N PRO A 172 1.64 -31.24 -1.99
CA PRO A 172 0.23 -30.92 -2.16
C PRO A 172 -0.59 -32.22 -2.10
N GLU A 173 -1.73 -32.19 -1.41
CA GLU A 173 -2.63 -33.34 -1.21
C GLU A 173 -3.20 -33.80 -2.57
N THR A 174 -2.56 -34.79 -3.18
CA THR A 174 -2.77 -35.18 -4.59
C THR A 174 -2.99 -36.68 -4.75
N GLU A 175 -3.71 -37.30 -3.80
CA GLU A 175 -3.99 -38.75 -3.83
C GLU A 175 -4.69 -39.19 -5.12
N ALA A 176 -5.51 -38.31 -5.73
CA ALA A 176 -6.30 -38.61 -6.93
C ALA A 176 -5.54 -38.66 -8.27
N TYR A 177 -4.32 -38.09 -8.40
CA TYR A 177 -3.66 -37.99 -9.72
C TYR A 177 -2.95 -39.29 -10.16
N SER A 178 -2.90 -39.51 -11.47
CA SER A 178 -2.14 -40.59 -12.11
C SER A 178 -0.63 -40.45 -11.86
N GLU A 179 0.11 -41.56 -11.91
CA GLU A 179 1.55 -41.56 -11.64
C GLU A 179 2.34 -40.75 -12.70
N GLY A 180 1.89 -40.77 -13.96
CA GLY A 180 2.47 -39.95 -15.03
C GLY A 180 2.24 -38.43 -14.84
N LEU A 181 1.04 -38.03 -14.41
CA LEU A 181 0.76 -36.62 -14.11
C LEU A 181 1.59 -36.13 -12.91
N LYS A 182 1.75 -36.97 -11.89
CA LYS A 182 2.63 -36.71 -10.75
C LYS A 182 4.09 -36.54 -11.21
N GLU A 183 4.62 -37.46 -12.01
CA GLU A 183 5.99 -37.36 -12.55
C GLU A 183 6.20 -36.05 -13.33
N ILE A 184 5.32 -35.74 -14.27
CA ILE A 184 5.41 -34.54 -15.12
C ILE A 184 5.40 -33.26 -14.29
N MET A 185 4.47 -33.14 -13.33
CA MET A 185 4.38 -31.94 -12.49
C MET A 185 5.58 -31.81 -11.54
N GLN A 186 6.15 -32.92 -11.05
CA GLN A 186 7.40 -32.91 -10.28
C GLN A 186 8.57 -32.37 -11.10
N VAL A 187 8.74 -32.85 -12.35
CA VAL A 187 9.81 -32.39 -13.25
C VAL A 187 9.60 -30.93 -13.63
N PHE A 188 8.37 -30.53 -13.98
CA PHE A 188 8.02 -29.16 -14.33
C PHE A 188 8.33 -28.18 -13.18
N GLN A 189 7.84 -28.48 -11.97
CA GLN A 189 8.04 -27.61 -10.81
C GLN A 189 9.52 -27.46 -10.47
N TYR A 190 10.30 -28.55 -10.49
CA TYR A 190 11.74 -28.53 -10.25
C TYR A 190 12.50 -27.70 -11.31
N CYS A 191 12.12 -27.82 -12.59
CA CYS A 191 12.69 -26.99 -13.65
C CYS A 191 12.41 -25.50 -13.45
N ILE A 192 11.21 -25.11 -13.01
CA ILE A 192 10.92 -23.70 -12.73
C ILE A 192 11.61 -23.23 -11.45
N SER A 193 11.67 -24.02 -10.37
CA SER A 193 12.29 -23.56 -9.11
C SER A 193 13.81 -23.43 -9.19
N GLU A 194 14.50 -24.33 -9.90
CA GLU A 194 15.97 -24.41 -9.92
C GLU A 194 16.62 -23.83 -11.19
N ILE A 195 15.87 -23.74 -12.29
CA ILE A 195 16.42 -23.35 -13.62
C ILE A 195 15.82 -22.02 -14.12
N ALA A 196 14.69 -21.55 -13.57
CA ALA A 196 14.28 -20.15 -13.72
C ALA A 196 15.05 -19.23 -12.76
N VAL A 197 15.00 -17.92 -13.01
CA VAL A 197 15.76 -16.93 -12.21
C VAL A 197 15.13 -16.80 -10.80
N PRO A 198 15.90 -16.91 -9.69
CA PRO A 198 15.37 -16.99 -8.31
C PRO A 198 14.56 -15.79 -7.75
N ASN A 199 14.20 -14.78 -8.55
CA ASN A 199 13.79 -13.45 -8.09
C ASN A 199 12.37 -13.03 -8.53
N THR A 200 11.40 -13.96 -8.57
CA THR A 200 9.96 -13.63 -8.77
C THR A 200 9.06 -14.32 -7.73
N PRO A 201 8.84 -13.72 -6.53
CA PRO A 201 8.25 -14.44 -5.40
C PRO A 201 6.76 -14.84 -5.49
N ASP A 202 5.91 -14.08 -6.20
CA ASP A 202 4.44 -14.16 -6.05
C ASP A 202 3.66 -14.72 -7.27
N SER A 203 4.25 -14.77 -8.46
CA SER A 203 3.54 -15.21 -9.69
C SER A 203 3.32 -16.72 -9.77
N SER A 204 4.28 -17.51 -9.28
CA SER A 204 4.46 -18.92 -9.63
C SER A 204 3.30 -19.84 -9.22
N HIS A 205 2.66 -19.56 -8.08
CA HIS A 205 1.57 -20.40 -7.55
C HIS A 205 0.29 -20.38 -8.40
N ARG A 206 0.03 -19.31 -9.18
CA ARG A 206 -1.20 -19.22 -10.00
C ARG A 206 -1.02 -19.80 -11.40
N ALA A 207 0.18 -19.70 -11.97
CA ALA A 207 0.52 -20.36 -13.23
C ALA A 207 0.48 -21.89 -13.09
N LEU A 208 0.99 -22.42 -11.96
CA LEU A 208 1.00 -23.85 -11.68
C LEU A 208 -0.39 -24.51 -11.84
N LYS A 209 -1.48 -23.85 -11.41
CA LYS A 209 -2.86 -24.39 -11.51
C LYS A 209 -3.36 -24.55 -12.95
N ILE A 210 -3.05 -23.64 -13.87
CA ILE A 210 -3.47 -23.79 -15.27
C ILE A 210 -2.57 -24.79 -16.00
N VAL A 211 -1.28 -24.84 -15.66
CA VAL A 211 -0.34 -25.86 -16.16
C VAL A 211 -0.78 -27.25 -15.73
N GLU A 212 -1.10 -27.47 -14.46
CA GLU A 212 -1.63 -28.71 -13.88
C GLU A 212 -2.88 -29.20 -14.61
N ARG A 213 -3.82 -28.28 -14.91
CA ARG A 213 -5.06 -28.59 -15.64
C ARG A 213 -4.84 -28.97 -17.08
N VAL A 214 -3.89 -28.34 -17.76
CA VAL A 214 -3.50 -28.73 -19.13
C VAL A 214 -2.72 -30.05 -19.12
N ALA A 215 -1.84 -30.24 -18.13
CA ALA A 215 -1.04 -31.47 -17.98
C ALA A 215 -1.90 -32.72 -17.83
N HIS A 216 -3.07 -32.63 -17.18
CA HIS A 216 -4.04 -33.73 -17.10
C HIS A 216 -4.38 -34.28 -18.48
N PHE A 217 -4.76 -33.42 -19.43
CA PHE A 217 -5.08 -33.84 -20.79
C PHE A 217 -3.83 -34.29 -21.57
N LEU A 218 -2.71 -33.57 -21.45
CA LEU A 218 -1.50 -33.86 -22.24
C LEU A 218 -0.86 -35.22 -21.93
N VAL A 219 -0.94 -35.69 -20.69
CA VAL A 219 -0.38 -36.98 -20.27
C VAL A 219 -1.19 -38.17 -20.82
N GLU A 220 -2.43 -37.92 -21.24
CA GLU A 220 -3.35 -38.94 -21.77
C GLU A 220 -3.38 -38.95 -23.32
N LEU A 221 -2.72 -37.99 -23.99
CA LEU A 221 -2.63 -37.95 -25.46
C LEU A 221 -1.69 -39.04 -26.02
N PRO A 222 -2.09 -39.72 -27.12
CA PRO A 222 -1.25 -40.72 -27.76
C PRO A 222 0.00 -40.11 -28.39
N GLU A 223 1.05 -40.93 -28.53
CA GLU A 223 2.34 -40.56 -29.14
C GLU A 223 3.06 -39.31 -28.58
N LEU A 224 2.65 -38.75 -27.43
CA LEU A 224 3.26 -37.54 -26.85
C LEU A 224 4.21 -37.96 -25.72
N SER A 225 5.52 -37.80 -25.91
CA SER A 225 6.51 -38.23 -24.92
C SER A 225 6.62 -37.26 -23.74
N ASN A 226 7.01 -37.74 -22.55
CA ASN A 226 7.14 -36.89 -21.35
C ASN A 226 7.99 -35.61 -21.57
N PRO A 227 9.10 -35.63 -22.34
CA PRO A 227 9.81 -34.41 -22.74
C PRO A 227 9.01 -33.45 -23.65
N GLU A 228 8.18 -33.96 -24.55
CA GLU A 228 7.28 -33.15 -25.40
C GLU A 228 6.13 -32.57 -24.58
N VAL A 229 5.55 -33.32 -23.63
CA VAL A 229 4.55 -32.83 -22.66
C VAL A 229 5.14 -31.63 -21.92
N LEU A 230 6.34 -31.80 -21.35
CA LEU A 230 7.04 -30.77 -20.58
C LEU A 230 7.34 -29.52 -21.42
N ALA A 231 7.70 -29.68 -22.70
CA ALA A 231 7.92 -28.55 -23.62
C ALA A 231 6.63 -27.76 -23.90
N ILE A 232 5.48 -28.44 -24.02
CA ILE A 232 4.16 -27.79 -24.13
C ILE A 232 3.80 -27.08 -22.82
N LEU A 233 4.05 -27.69 -21.65
CA LEU A 233 3.77 -27.07 -20.35
C LEU A 233 4.59 -25.79 -20.13
N PHE A 234 5.86 -25.74 -20.54
CA PHE A 234 6.64 -24.50 -20.52
C PHE A 234 6.07 -23.42 -21.45
N LYS A 235 5.47 -23.77 -22.59
CA LYS A 235 4.75 -22.82 -23.45
C LYS A 235 3.47 -22.30 -22.80
N VAL A 236 2.70 -23.18 -22.15
CA VAL A 236 1.47 -22.81 -21.42
C VAL A 236 1.80 -21.87 -20.24
N ASP A 237 2.82 -22.19 -19.47
CA ASP A 237 3.31 -21.33 -18.39
C ASP A 237 3.76 -19.96 -18.91
N ALA A 238 4.60 -19.92 -19.96
CA ALA A 238 5.08 -18.67 -20.52
C ALA A 238 3.94 -17.81 -21.09
N LEU A 239 2.96 -18.40 -21.78
CA LEU A 239 1.75 -17.70 -22.22
C LEU A 239 0.99 -17.11 -21.03
N PHE A 240 0.70 -17.94 -20.01
CA PHE A 240 -0.09 -17.51 -18.87
C PHE A 240 0.62 -16.45 -18.03
N ASN A 241 1.94 -16.57 -17.82
CA ASN A 241 2.71 -15.62 -17.03
C ASN A 241 2.78 -14.25 -17.72
N ASN A 242 3.02 -14.20 -19.05
CA ASN A 242 3.04 -12.95 -19.82
C ASN A 242 1.65 -12.31 -20.03
N LEU A 243 0.54 -13.04 -19.87
CA LEU A 243 -0.81 -12.47 -19.96
C LEU A 243 -1.05 -11.41 -18.88
N SER A 244 -1.47 -10.20 -19.28
CA SER A 244 -1.94 -9.18 -18.33
C SER A 244 -3.34 -9.52 -17.82
N LYS A 245 -3.43 -9.95 -16.55
CA LYS A 245 -4.71 -10.38 -15.94
C LYS A 245 -5.66 -9.21 -15.67
N GLU A 246 -5.16 -7.99 -15.61
CA GLU A 246 -5.95 -6.77 -15.46
C GLU A 246 -6.50 -6.30 -16.82
N GLU A 247 -5.68 -6.34 -17.87
CA GLU A 247 -6.13 -6.12 -19.24
C GLU A 247 -7.18 -7.16 -19.66
N PHE A 248 -7.00 -8.43 -19.27
CA PHE A 248 -8.01 -9.49 -19.47
C PHE A 248 -9.34 -9.15 -18.78
N CYS A 249 -9.33 -8.70 -17.51
CA CYS A 249 -10.56 -8.27 -16.83
C CYS A 249 -11.21 -7.05 -17.50
N TYR A 250 -10.40 -6.12 -18.04
CA TYR A 250 -10.88 -4.97 -18.79
C TYR A 250 -11.50 -5.38 -20.13
N LYS A 251 -10.80 -6.20 -20.93
CA LYS A 251 -11.29 -6.81 -22.17
C LYS A 251 -12.59 -7.57 -21.96
N ALA A 252 -12.68 -8.38 -20.90
CA ALA A 252 -13.92 -9.08 -20.52
C ALA A 252 -15.06 -8.09 -20.25
N SER A 253 -14.83 -7.09 -19.40
CA SER A 253 -15.83 -6.06 -19.07
C SER A 253 -16.34 -5.31 -20.31
N ARG A 254 -15.43 -4.84 -21.18
CA ARG A 254 -15.79 -4.11 -22.41
C ARG A 254 -16.43 -5.02 -23.46
N SER A 255 -16.08 -6.31 -23.50
CA SER A 255 -16.75 -7.30 -24.37
C SER A 255 -18.21 -7.47 -23.95
N LEU A 256 -18.48 -7.60 -22.65
CA LEU A 256 -19.85 -7.65 -22.13
C LEU A 256 -20.60 -6.33 -22.36
N GLU A 257 -19.96 -5.18 -22.15
CA GLU A 257 -20.56 -3.86 -22.36
C GLU A 257 -20.98 -3.63 -23.83
N ASP A 258 -20.09 -3.91 -24.80
CA ASP A 258 -20.38 -3.68 -26.22
C ASP A 258 -21.35 -4.73 -26.81
N ASN A 259 -21.33 -5.99 -26.35
CA ASN A 259 -22.06 -7.11 -26.98
C ASN A 259 -23.32 -7.55 -26.19
N THR A 260 -23.30 -7.51 -24.85
CA THR A 260 -24.44 -7.87 -23.97
C THR A 260 -24.83 -6.72 -23.03
N PRO A 261 -25.04 -5.48 -23.55
CA PRO A 261 -25.17 -4.27 -22.73
C PRO A 261 -26.27 -4.32 -21.67
N LYS A 262 -27.35 -5.08 -21.88
CA LYS A 262 -28.45 -5.20 -20.90
C LYS A 262 -28.00 -5.88 -19.61
N THR A 263 -27.36 -7.04 -19.71
CA THR A 263 -26.93 -7.87 -18.56
C THR A 263 -25.80 -7.17 -17.83
N PHE A 264 -24.80 -6.68 -18.57
CA PHE A 264 -23.70 -5.89 -18.02
C PHE A 264 -24.21 -4.67 -17.25
N LEU A 265 -25.08 -3.85 -17.84
CA LEU A 265 -25.62 -2.66 -17.18
C LEU A 265 -26.51 -3.00 -15.99
N HIS A 266 -27.25 -4.12 -16.02
CA HIS A 266 -28.06 -4.59 -14.89
C HIS A 266 -27.18 -4.97 -13.69
N ILE A 267 -26.11 -5.72 -13.93
CA ILE A 267 -25.14 -6.17 -12.91
C ILE A 267 -24.38 -4.96 -12.33
N VAL A 268 -23.82 -4.10 -13.18
CA VAL A 268 -23.00 -2.94 -12.75
C VAL A 268 -23.84 -1.90 -11.99
N LYS A 269 -25.11 -1.68 -12.35
CA LYS A 269 -26.04 -0.82 -11.58
C LYS A 269 -26.28 -1.28 -10.15
N GLN A 270 -26.04 -2.56 -9.87
CA GLN A 270 -26.23 -3.17 -8.55
C GLN A 270 -24.91 -3.28 -7.76
N GLY A 271 -23.81 -2.72 -8.28
CA GLY A 271 -22.52 -2.68 -7.60
C GLY A 271 -21.75 -4.02 -7.60
N ILE A 272 -22.17 -4.98 -8.42
CA ILE A 272 -21.53 -6.29 -8.54
C ILE A 272 -20.29 -6.15 -9.43
N ASP A 273 -19.09 -6.28 -8.84
CA ASP A 273 -17.85 -6.51 -9.59
C ASP A 273 -17.87 -7.91 -10.22
N LEU A 274 -17.27 -8.04 -11.40
CA LEU A 274 -17.09 -9.30 -12.13
C LEU A 274 -15.61 -9.72 -12.22
N SER A 275 -14.67 -8.91 -11.73
CA SER A 275 -13.23 -9.16 -11.86
C SER A 275 -12.80 -10.49 -11.23
N SER A 276 -13.42 -10.91 -10.13
CA SER A 276 -13.16 -12.24 -9.56
C SER A 276 -13.74 -13.38 -10.40
N LEU A 277 -14.88 -13.19 -11.09
CA LEU A 277 -15.46 -14.20 -11.97
C LEU A 277 -14.52 -14.42 -13.17
N PHE A 278 -14.06 -13.35 -13.82
CA PHE A 278 -13.16 -13.44 -14.97
C PHE A 278 -11.83 -14.12 -14.62
N ARG A 279 -11.25 -13.81 -13.46
CA ARG A 279 -9.99 -14.43 -12.98
C ARG A 279 -10.18 -15.89 -12.60
N ASN A 280 -11.35 -16.27 -12.09
CA ASN A 280 -11.67 -17.68 -11.81
C ASN A 280 -11.88 -18.47 -13.10
N PHE A 281 -12.67 -17.94 -14.03
CA PHE A 281 -12.93 -18.56 -15.35
C PHE A 281 -11.63 -18.85 -16.11
N LEU A 282 -10.73 -17.86 -16.18
CA LEU A 282 -9.39 -17.98 -16.77
C LEU A 282 -8.52 -19.10 -16.15
N LEU A 283 -8.83 -19.55 -14.93
CA LEU A 283 -8.14 -20.62 -14.19
C LEU A 283 -8.93 -21.93 -14.09
N SER A 284 -10.19 -21.99 -14.57
CA SER A 284 -11.08 -23.15 -14.39
C SER A 284 -11.66 -23.71 -15.69
N VAL A 285 -11.83 -22.89 -16.74
CA VAL A 285 -12.51 -23.27 -18.00
C VAL A 285 -11.81 -24.40 -18.78
N ILE A 286 -10.54 -24.65 -18.51
CA ILE A 286 -9.79 -25.82 -18.96
C ILE A 286 -9.47 -26.65 -17.71
N GLY A 287 -9.93 -27.90 -17.64
CA GLY A 287 -9.59 -28.85 -16.57
C GLY A 287 -10.71 -29.84 -16.25
N PRO A 288 -10.47 -30.80 -15.32
CA PRO A 288 -11.38 -31.92 -15.06
C PRO A 288 -12.65 -31.58 -14.26
N ASP A 289 -12.85 -30.33 -13.84
CA ASP A 289 -14.12 -29.89 -13.19
C ASP A 289 -15.22 -29.55 -14.21
N MET A 290 -14.86 -29.57 -15.50
CA MET A 290 -15.69 -29.15 -16.64
C MET A 290 -15.94 -30.36 -17.56
N ASP A 291 -16.90 -30.23 -18.49
CA ASP A 291 -17.08 -31.21 -19.56
C ASP A 291 -15.77 -31.39 -20.36
N GLU A 292 -15.35 -32.64 -20.56
CA GLU A 292 -14.04 -32.98 -21.14
C GLU A 292 -13.94 -32.54 -22.60
N ASP A 293 -15.00 -32.82 -23.38
CA ASP A 293 -15.10 -32.51 -24.80
C ASP A 293 -15.10 -30.99 -25.03
N PHE A 294 -15.82 -30.23 -24.20
CA PHE A 294 -15.74 -28.77 -24.15
C PHE A 294 -14.34 -28.28 -23.77
N SER A 295 -13.76 -28.80 -22.68
CA SER A 295 -12.48 -28.34 -22.12
C SER A 295 -11.31 -28.51 -23.08
N ILE A 296 -11.22 -29.65 -23.75
CA ILE A 296 -10.14 -29.94 -24.69
C ILE A 296 -10.26 -29.06 -25.95
N ARG A 297 -11.49 -28.72 -26.38
CA ARG A 297 -11.74 -27.78 -27.48
C ARG A 297 -11.45 -26.34 -27.09
N VAL A 298 -11.71 -25.93 -25.84
CA VAL A 298 -11.26 -24.63 -25.33
C VAL A 298 -9.73 -24.55 -25.32
N LEU A 299 -9.03 -25.64 -24.97
CA LEU A 299 -7.57 -25.71 -25.09
C LEU A 299 -7.10 -25.65 -26.57
N ASP A 300 -7.75 -26.39 -27.48
CA ASP A 300 -7.47 -26.30 -28.93
C ASP A 300 -7.63 -24.85 -29.44
N PHE A 301 -8.69 -24.15 -29.05
CA PHE A 301 -8.90 -22.74 -29.36
C PHE A 301 -7.86 -21.81 -28.72
N VAL A 302 -7.46 -22.03 -27.46
CA VAL A 302 -6.39 -21.25 -26.80
C VAL A 302 -5.02 -21.50 -27.44
N VAL A 303 -4.81 -22.66 -28.08
CA VAL A 303 -3.60 -22.90 -28.89
C VAL A 303 -3.65 -22.13 -30.23
N PHE A 304 -4.80 -22.02 -30.90
CA PHE A 304 -4.90 -21.24 -32.14
C PHE A 304 -5.00 -19.73 -31.93
N GLU A 305 -5.91 -19.27 -31.07
CA GLU A 305 -6.31 -17.86 -30.90
C GLU A 305 -5.79 -17.22 -29.60
N GLY A 306 -5.23 -18.01 -28.68
CA GLY A 306 -4.74 -17.52 -27.38
C GLY A 306 -5.85 -17.29 -26.35
N PHE A 307 -5.45 -16.83 -25.16
CA PHE A 307 -6.39 -16.56 -24.07
C PHE A 307 -7.44 -15.48 -24.39
N ASP A 308 -7.22 -14.62 -25.39
CA ASP A 308 -8.21 -13.62 -25.81
C ASP A 308 -9.52 -14.28 -26.35
N PHE A 309 -9.47 -15.54 -26.82
CA PHE A 309 -10.67 -16.32 -27.18
C PHE A 309 -11.67 -16.46 -26.03
N LEU A 310 -11.18 -16.54 -24.78
CA LEU A 310 -12.02 -16.75 -23.60
C LEU A 310 -13.06 -15.63 -23.38
N HIS A 311 -12.81 -14.42 -23.89
CA HIS A 311 -13.78 -13.33 -23.87
C HIS A 311 -15.01 -13.60 -24.76
N ARG A 312 -14.83 -14.31 -25.89
CA ARG A 312 -15.93 -14.76 -26.76
C ARG A 312 -16.82 -15.74 -25.98
N ILE A 313 -16.22 -16.70 -25.26
CA ILE A 313 -16.95 -17.66 -24.42
C ILE A 313 -17.69 -16.95 -23.27
N LEU A 314 -17.01 -16.08 -22.50
CA LEU A 314 -17.64 -15.32 -21.42
C LEU A 314 -18.86 -14.54 -21.91
N THR A 315 -18.75 -13.88 -23.06
CA THR A 315 -19.87 -13.12 -23.63
C THR A 315 -21.02 -14.04 -24.06
N ALA A 316 -20.74 -15.21 -24.64
CA ALA A 316 -21.75 -16.19 -24.99
C ALA A 316 -22.51 -16.73 -23.77
N VAL A 317 -21.84 -16.93 -22.63
CA VAL A 317 -22.50 -17.36 -21.38
C VAL A 317 -23.48 -16.29 -20.88
N PHE A 318 -23.08 -15.01 -20.90
CA PHE A 318 -23.94 -13.89 -20.48
C PHE A 318 -25.11 -13.65 -21.44
N GLU A 319 -24.97 -13.97 -22.73
CA GLU A 319 -26.06 -13.98 -23.71
C GLU A 319 -27.03 -15.16 -23.45
N GLN A 320 -26.51 -16.39 -23.33
CA GLN A 320 -27.30 -17.60 -23.07
C GLN A 320 -28.09 -17.51 -21.75
N LYS A 321 -27.52 -16.89 -20.72
CA LYS A 321 -28.16 -16.68 -19.41
C LYS A 321 -28.85 -15.32 -19.27
N GLU A 322 -29.02 -14.51 -20.35
CA GLU A 322 -29.57 -13.13 -20.28
C GLU A 322 -30.81 -13.04 -19.40
N LYS A 323 -31.79 -13.91 -19.64
CA LYS A 323 -33.07 -13.88 -18.93
C LYS A 323 -32.89 -14.12 -17.42
N GLN A 324 -32.12 -15.14 -17.03
CA GLN A 324 -31.90 -15.50 -15.62
C GLN A 324 -31.12 -14.39 -14.89
N ILE A 325 -30.19 -13.71 -15.58
CA ILE A 325 -29.49 -12.53 -15.05
C ILE A 325 -30.45 -11.35 -14.82
N LEU A 326 -31.36 -11.07 -15.77
CA LEU A 326 -32.28 -9.92 -15.68
C LEU A 326 -33.44 -10.14 -14.71
N ASP A 327 -33.89 -11.38 -14.52
CA ASP A 327 -34.96 -11.73 -13.57
C ASP A 327 -34.48 -11.62 -12.09
N LEU A 328 -33.16 -11.76 -11.81
CA LEU A 328 -32.56 -11.74 -10.47
C LEU A 328 -32.03 -10.35 -10.06
N ASN A 329 -32.00 -10.09 -8.74
CA ASN A 329 -31.54 -8.80 -8.19
C ASN A 329 -30.70 -8.95 -6.90
N GLY A 330 -29.86 -7.96 -6.63
CA GLY A 330 -29.07 -7.80 -5.40
C GLY A 330 -28.26 -9.04 -5.03
N ASN A 331 -28.42 -9.50 -3.79
CA ASN A 331 -27.72 -10.68 -3.27
C ASN A 331 -28.04 -11.96 -4.05
N GLU A 332 -29.26 -12.09 -4.60
CA GLU A 332 -29.65 -13.28 -5.37
C GLU A 332 -28.88 -13.34 -6.70
N LEU A 333 -28.74 -12.20 -7.37
CA LEU A 333 -27.94 -12.08 -8.58
C LEU A 333 -26.44 -12.28 -8.31
N TYR A 334 -25.93 -11.72 -7.21
CA TYR A 334 -24.54 -11.93 -6.78
C TYR A 334 -24.27 -13.42 -6.49
N SER A 335 -25.11 -14.06 -5.67
CA SER A 335 -24.98 -15.49 -5.36
C SER A 335 -25.15 -16.38 -6.59
N TYR A 336 -25.99 -16.00 -7.56
CA TYR A 336 -26.11 -16.73 -8.82
C TYR A 336 -24.84 -16.62 -9.67
N ILE A 337 -24.35 -15.41 -9.93
CA ILE A 337 -23.13 -15.17 -10.75
C ILE A 337 -21.90 -15.88 -10.15
N TYR A 338 -21.79 -15.89 -8.82
CA TYR A 338 -20.70 -16.53 -8.10
C TYR A 338 -20.99 -17.98 -7.67
N SER A 339 -22.06 -18.60 -8.19
CA SER A 339 -22.34 -20.03 -8.01
C SER A 339 -21.57 -20.90 -9.00
N ASN A 340 -21.44 -22.19 -8.67
CA ASN A 340 -20.95 -23.19 -9.63
C ASN A 340 -21.93 -23.40 -10.81
N GLU A 341 -23.24 -23.11 -10.63
CA GLU A 341 -24.28 -23.25 -11.67
C GLU A 341 -24.07 -22.27 -12.84
N PHE A 342 -23.50 -21.10 -12.58
CA PHE A 342 -23.26 -20.09 -13.62
C PHE A 342 -22.33 -20.60 -14.74
N LEU A 343 -21.43 -21.52 -14.39
CA LEU A 343 -20.42 -22.08 -15.29
C LEU A 343 -20.52 -23.61 -15.44
N SER A 344 -21.55 -24.27 -14.91
CA SER A 344 -21.72 -25.73 -15.07
C SER A 344 -22.18 -26.14 -16.47
N ASP A 345 -23.00 -25.30 -17.10
CA ASP A 345 -23.75 -25.67 -18.31
C ASP A 345 -22.99 -25.37 -19.61
N LEU A 346 -21.65 -25.34 -19.57
CA LEU A 346 -20.83 -25.02 -20.74
C LEU A 346 -20.68 -26.24 -21.64
N HIS A 347 -21.07 -26.09 -22.90
CA HIS A 347 -21.18 -27.17 -23.87
C HIS A 347 -20.88 -26.66 -25.28
N LEU A 348 -20.83 -27.55 -26.28
CA LEU A 348 -20.42 -27.23 -27.65
C LEU A 348 -21.20 -26.06 -28.28
N ALA A 349 -22.50 -25.93 -28.01
CA ALA A 349 -23.30 -24.81 -28.53
C ALA A 349 -22.93 -23.44 -27.91
N THR A 350 -22.27 -23.41 -26.74
CA THR A 350 -21.65 -22.19 -26.18
C THR A 350 -20.39 -21.81 -26.95
N LEU A 351 -19.62 -22.77 -27.47
CA LEU A 351 -18.52 -22.49 -28.40
C LEU A 351 -19.04 -22.01 -29.76
N GLU A 352 -20.08 -22.64 -30.32
CA GLU A 352 -20.75 -22.16 -31.53
C GLU A 352 -21.37 -20.76 -31.38
N ALA A 353 -21.82 -20.39 -30.17
CA ALA A 353 -22.27 -19.03 -29.86
C ALA A 353 -21.07 -18.07 -29.80
N ALA A 354 -20.00 -18.43 -29.08
CA ALA A 354 -18.78 -17.65 -28.97
C ALA A 354 -18.16 -17.31 -30.34
N LEU A 355 -18.21 -18.23 -31.31
CA LEU A 355 -17.71 -17.95 -32.67
C LEU A 355 -18.40 -16.76 -33.35
N LYS A 356 -19.68 -16.51 -33.06
CA LYS A 356 -20.48 -15.41 -33.64
C LYS A 356 -20.19 -14.05 -33.01
N ILE A 357 -19.52 -14.03 -31.86
CA ILE A 357 -19.24 -12.83 -31.08
C ILE A 357 -17.93 -12.19 -31.55
N ALA A 358 -17.95 -10.88 -31.74
CA ALA A 358 -16.86 -10.15 -32.37
C ALA A 358 -16.35 -8.95 -31.52
N PRO A 359 -15.65 -9.19 -30.41
CA PRO A 359 -15.19 -8.11 -29.52
C PRO A 359 -14.08 -7.26 -30.17
N SER A 360 -14.09 -5.96 -29.91
CA SER A 360 -13.10 -5.03 -30.49
C SER A 360 -11.83 -4.98 -29.63
N PHE A 361 -11.07 -6.08 -29.59
CA PHE A 361 -9.86 -6.18 -28.74
C PHE A 361 -8.86 -5.03 -28.97
N VAL A 362 -8.66 -4.61 -30.24
CA VAL A 362 -7.80 -3.47 -30.60
C VAL A 362 -8.29 -2.17 -29.94
N LYS A 363 -9.61 -1.92 -29.89
CA LYS A 363 -10.18 -0.77 -29.15
C LYS A 363 -9.86 -0.90 -27.66
N TYR A 364 -10.18 -2.05 -27.05
CA TYR A 364 -10.06 -2.24 -25.60
C TYR A 364 -8.60 -2.16 -25.11
N GLU A 365 -7.64 -2.66 -25.89
CA GLU A 365 -6.20 -2.54 -25.61
C GLU A 365 -5.74 -1.09 -25.63
N ASN A 366 -6.12 -0.33 -26.67
CA ASN A 366 -5.78 1.08 -26.75
C ASN A 366 -6.43 1.88 -25.62
N GLU A 367 -7.69 1.60 -25.28
CA GLU A 367 -8.38 2.19 -24.11
C GLU A 367 -7.62 1.86 -22.81
N TYR A 368 -7.31 0.59 -22.56
CA TYR A 368 -6.60 0.13 -21.35
C TYR A 368 -5.20 0.74 -21.22
N HIS A 369 -4.42 0.78 -22.31
CA HIS A 369 -3.08 1.38 -22.29
C HIS A 369 -3.12 2.90 -22.12
N LEU A 370 -4.12 3.59 -22.70
CA LEU A 370 -4.31 5.02 -22.46
C LEU A 370 -4.73 5.30 -21.01
N MET A 371 -5.64 4.50 -20.45
CA MET A 371 -6.07 4.62 -19.04
C MET A 371 -4.92 4.35 -18.07
N SER A 372 -4.14 3.30 -18.27
CA SER A 372 -3.01 2.94 -17.40
C SER A 372 -1.84 3.93 -17.51
N VAL A 373 -1.50 4.43 -18.71
CA VAL A 373 -0.50 5.52 -18.86
C VAL A 373 -0.96 6.80 -18.17
N ASN A 374 -2.23 7.17 -18.28
CA ASN A 374 -2.78 8.34 -17.58
C ASN A 374 -2.79 8.14 -16.06
N ALA A 375 -3.11 6.94 -15.57
CA ALA A 375 -3.06 6.61 -14.15
C ALA A 375 -1.64 6.64 -13.60
N ILE A 376 -0.64 6.12 -14.33
CA ILE A 376 0.78 6.23 -13.95
C ILE A 376 1.19 7.71 -13.87
N SER A 377 0.85 8.52 -14.87
CA SER A 377 1.16 9.96 -14.85
C SER A 377 0.45 10.72 -13.71
N GLY A 378 -0.72 10.27 -13.28
CA GLY A 378 -1.40 10.78 -12.08
C GLY A 378 -0.64 10.41 -10.82
N ASN A 379 -0.37 9.11 -10.64
CA ASN A 379 0.35 8.56 -9.49
C ASN A 379 1.76 9.17 -9.33
N ASP A 380 2.49 9.41 -10.42
CA ASP A 380 3.80 10.09 -10.39
C ASP A 380 3.69 11.54 -9.89
N SER A 381 2.59 12.24 -10.21
CA SER A 381 2.33 13.59 -9.71
C SER A 381 1.96 13.58 -8.23
N GLU A 382 1.12 12.63 -7.79
CA GLU A 382 0.79 12.44 -6.36
C GLU A 382 2.02 12.04 -5.54
N LEU A 383 2.85 11.15 -6.06
CA LEU A 383 4.11 10.72 -5.44
C LEU A 383 5.14 11.87 -5.36
N THR A 384 5.10 12.81 -6.31
CA THR A 384 5.89 14.04 -6.25
C THR A 384 5.37 14.97 -5.15
N ASN A 385 4.06 15.22 -5.08
CA ASN A 385 3.44 16.01 -4.01
C ASN A 385 3.69 15.40 -2.61
N LEU A 386 3.69 14.07 -2.50
CA LEU A 386 3.99 13.33 -1.27
C LEU A 386 5.47 13.41 -0.88
N LYS A 387 6.40 13.56 -1.84
CA LYS A 387 7.81 13.86 -1.55
C LYS A 387 7.97 15.28 -1.05
N GLU A 388 7.41 16.28 -1.73
CA GLU A 388 7.50 17.69 -1.33
C GLU A 388 6.93 17.93 0.07
N THR A 389 5.76 17.36 0.37
CA THR A 389 5.16 17.45 1.72
C THR A 389 5.94 16.68 2.77
N ASN A 390 6.59 15.56 2.45
CA ASN A 390 7.47 14.84 3.38
C ASN A 390 8.81 15.58 3.62
N GLU A 391 9.34 16.29 2.62
CA GLU A 391 10.49 17.18 2.79
C GLU A 391 10.15 18.37 3.69
N ASP A 392 9.00 19.02 3.49
CA ASP A 392 8.51 20.11 4.35
C ASP A 392 8.25 19.65 5.80
N LEU A 393 7.58 18.50 5.99
CA LEU A 393 7.41 17.88 7.30
C LEU A 393 8.75 17.53 7.96
N SER A 394 9.75 17.11 7.19
CA SER A 394 11.11 16.84 7.69
C SER A 394 11.84 18.11 8.11
N LEU A 395 11.65 19.23 7.41
CA LEU A 395 12.16 20.55 7.79
C LEU A 395 11.47 21.05 9.07
N HIS A 396 10.14 20.94 9.15
CA HIS A 396 9.36 21.28 10.34
C HIS A 396 9.76 20.43 11.57
N LEU A 397 9.99 19.13 11.40
CA LEU A 397 10.48 18.25 12.47
C LEU A 397 11.88 18.65 12.95
N LYS A 398 12.75 19.11 12.05
CA LYS A 398 14.09 19.62 12.38
C LYS A 398 14.04 20.95 13.14
N ASP A 399 13.17 21.87 12.75
CA ASP A 399 12.91 23.12 13.48
C ASP A 399 12.33 22.87 14.88
N LEU A 400 11.34 21.97 15.00
CA LEU A 400 10.79 21.57 16.30
C LEU A 400 11.82 20.90 17.22
N LYS A 401 12.74 20.09 16.67
CA LYS A 401 13.88 19.56 17.44
C LYS A 401 14.80 20.68 17.93
N SER A 402 15.18 21.61 17.08
CA SER A 402 16.04 22.74 17.47
C SER A 402 15.38 23.63 18.55
N LYS A 403 14.07 23.85 18.46
CA LYS A 403 13.28 24.52 19.50
C LYS A 403 13.23 23.74 20.80
N THR A 404 13.09 22.41 20.74
CA THR A 404 13.11 21.52 21.92
C THR A 404 14.49 21.52 22.61
N GLU A 405 15.57 21.46 21.84
CA GLU A 405 16.96 21.56 22.33
C GLU A 405 17.20 22.93 22.97
N SER A 406 16.73 24.02 22.34
CA SER A 406 16.84 25.36 22.91
C SER A 406 16.05 25.53 24.21
N LEU A 407 14.83 24.98 24.28
CA LEU A 407 14.02 24.99 25.51
C LEU A 407 14.68 24.19 26.63
N SER A 408 15.17 22.98 26.32
CA SER A 408 15.88 22.13 27.27
C SER A 408 17.14 22.80 27.84
N LYS A 409 17.87 23.56 27.01
CA LYS A 409 18.99 24.40 27.45
C LYS A 409 18.54 25.51 28.40
N THR A 410 17.46 26.24 28.08
CA THR A 410 16.94 27.28 28.98
C THR A 410 16.37 26.72 30.29
N GLU A 411 15.80 25.51 30.27
CA GLU A 411 15.34 24.81 31.47
C GLU A 411 16.52 24.47 32.40
N ALA A 412 17.62 23.93 31.85
CA ALA A 412 18.84 23.66 32.62
C ALA A 412 19.48 24.94 33.19
N GLU A 413 19.45 26.06 32.45
CA GLU A 413 19.90 27.36 32.92
C GLU A 413 19.00 27.90 34.06
N ILE A 414 17.67 27.78 33.94
CA ILE A 414 16.72 28.17 34.98
C ILE A 414 16.89 27.31 36.24
N VAL A 415 17.06 25.98 36.10
CA VAL A 415 17.32 25.09 37.25
C VAL A 415 18.61 25.47 37.97
N THR A 416 19.67 25.81 37.23
CA THR A 416 20.94 26.26 37.81
C THR A 416 20.78 27.57 38.59
N GLN A 417 20.12 28.57 37.98
CA GLN A 417 19.79 29.84 38.67
C GLN A 417 18.92 29.60 39.92
N LEU A 418 17.95 28.70 39.86
CA LEU A 418 17.07 28.37 40.98
C LEU A 418 17.85 27.72 42.13
N THR A 419 18.82 26.85 41.83
CA THR A 419 19.75 26.33 42.86
C THR A 419 20.61 27.44 43.48
N GLU A 420 21.19 28.33 42.68
CA GLU A 420 21.96 29.48 43.20
C GLU A 420 21.11 30.40 44.08
N TYR A 421 19.86 30.71 43.68
CA TYR A 421 18.97 31.56 44.47
C TYR A 421 18.52 30.86 45.76
N THR A 422 18.35 29.54 45.74
CA THR A 422 18.03 28.75 46.95
C THR A 422 19.19 28.76 47.94
N GLU A 423 20.43 28.63 47.46
CA GLU A 423 21.64 28.71 48.28
C GLU A 423 21.82 30.11 48.89
N LYS A 424 21.75 31.17 48.07
CA LYS A 424 21.82 32.58 48.55
C LYS A 424 20.70 32.93 49.55
N LEU A 425 19.51 32.36 49.38
CA LEU A 425 18.39 32.55 50.32
C LEU A 425 18.64 31.84 51.66
N LYS A 426 19.25 30.64 51.63
CA LYS A 426 19.68 29.90 52.82
C LYS A 426 20.81 30.64 53.56
N GLU A 427 21.82 31.14 52.86
CA GLU A 427 22.87 32.00 53.43
C GLU A 427 22.27 33.23 54.12
N ALA A 428 21.33 33.93 53.47
CA ALA A 428 20.65 35.09 54.04
C ALA A 428 19.76 34.76 55.26
N GLN A 429 19.21 33.54 55.33
CA GLN A 429 18.49 33.05 56.50
C GLN A 429 19.44 32.74 57.67
N GLU A 430 20.57 32.09 57.42
CA GLU A 430 21.59 31.79 58.43
C GLU A 430 22.23 33.07 58.99
N GLU A 431 22.52 34.06 58.13
CA GLU A 431 22.99 35.38 58.54
C GLU A 431 21.94 36.13 59.38
N LYS A 432 20.66 36.11 58.95
CA LYS A 432 19.57 36.70 59.74
C LYS A 432 19.43 36.05 61.11
N GLU A 433 19.55 34.73 61.21
CA GLU A 433 19.55 34.03 62.50
C GLU A 433 20.75 34.42 63.37
N ARG A 434 21.94 34.61 62.78
CA ARG A 434 23.13 35.08 63.51
C ARG A 434 22.92 36.48 64.07
N LEU A 435 22.47 37.41 63.22
CA LEU A 435 22.19 38.80 63.61
C LEU A 435 21.08 38.90 64.66
N SER A 436 20.04 38.06 64.58
CA SER A 436 18.99 38.01 65.62
C SER A 436 19.54 37.54 66.98
N LYS A 437 20.44 36.56 66.99
CA LYS A 437 21.11 36.08 68.23
C LYS A 437 22.04 37.15 68.79
N GLU A 438 22.74 37.89 67.93
CA GLU A 438 23.59 39.02 68.33
C GLU A 438 22.76 40.21 68.87
N GLU A 439 21.59 40.50 68.28
CA GLU A 439 20.64 41.49 68.79
C GLU A 439 20.15 41.11 70.19
N ASP A 440 19.70 39.87 70.40
CA ASP A 440 19.25 39.38 71.70
C ASP A 440 20.38 39.41 72.75
N GLU A 441 21.62 39.04 72.36
CA GLU A 441 22.79 39.17 73.23
C GLU A 441 23.10 40.63 73.60
N LEU A 442 23.09 41.56 72.64
CA LEU A 442 23.30 42.99 72.91
C LEU A 442 22.19 43.56 73.79
N ARG A 443 20.94 43.14 73.57
CA ARG A 443 19.77 43.55 74.35
C ARG A 443 19.83 43.05 75.79
N ALA A 444 20.29 41.82 76.00
CA ALA A 444 20.56 41.28 77.34
C ALA A 444 21.70 42.03 78.05
N LYS A 445 22.82 42.28 77.37
CA LYS A 445 23.96 43.06 77.88
C LYS A 445 23.55 44.49 78.24
N TYR A 446 22.73 45.14 77.41
CA TYR A 446 22.20 46.48 77.66
C TYR A 446 21.29 46.51 78.89
N ALA A 447 20.32 45.59 78.98
CA ALA A 447 19.43 45.49 80.15
C ALA A 447 20.20 45.26 81.46
N GLN A 448 21.26 44.44 81.45
CA GLN A 448 22.14 44.25 82.59
C GLN A 448 22.89 45.53 82.97
N LEU A 449 23.33 46.32 81.98
CA LEU A 449 23.99 47.62 82.20
C LEU A 449 23.02 48.63 82.84
N THR A 450 21.81 48.77 82.29
CA THR A 450 20.76 49.66 82.81
C THR A 450 20.30 49.25 84.21
N MET A 451 20.31 47.95 84.54
CA MET A 451 20.02 47.47 85.89
C MET A 451 21.12 47.90 86.89
N ASN A 452 22.40 47.77 86.53
CA ASN A 452 23.52 48.23 87.37
C ASN A 452 23.52 49.76 87.57
N GLU A 453 23.21 50.53 86.52
CA GLU A 453 23.12 51.98 86.57
C GLU A 453 21.97 52.43 87.48
N ASN A 454 20.78 51.85 87.33
CA ASN A 454 19.66 52.10 88.24
C ASN A 454 19.97 51.73 89.70
N LEU A 455 20.67 50.62 89.93
CA LEU A 455 21.07 50.19 91.27
C LEU A 455 22.09 51.16 91.90
N THR A 456 22.99 51.73 91.09
CA THR A 456 23.94 52.77 91.51
C THR A 456 23.21 54.07 91.86
N ASN A 457 22.26 54.49 91.03
CA ASN A 457 21.43 55.68 91.28
C ASN A 457 20.55 55.52 92.54
N LEU A 458 20.01 54.33 92.80
CA LEU A 458 19.22 54.03 93.99
C LEU A 458 20.07 54.00 95.27
N VAL A 459 21.32 53.54 95.20
CA VAL A 459 22.31 53.66 96.29
C VAL A 459 22.64 55.13 96.59
N ASN A 460 22.83 55.96 95.56
CA ASN A 460 23.06 57.40 95.74
C ASN A 460 21.83 58.10 96.32
N ALA A 461 20.63 57.85 95.80
CA ALA A 461 19.39 58.43 96.34
C ALA A 461 19.15 58.06 97.81
N ASN A 462 19.40 56.82 98.22
CA ASN A 462 19.34 56.42 99.63
C ASN A 462 20.39 57.16 100.50
N LYS A 463 21.57 57.43 99.96
CA LYS A 463 22.61 58.20 100.66
C LYS A 463 22.20 59.66 100.83
N ASP A 464 21.61 60.26 99.81
CA ASP A 464 21.14 61.65 99.85
C ASP A 464 19.94 61.82 100.79
N ILE A 465 18.97 60.89 100.75
CA ILE A 465 17.88 60.80 101.74
C ILE A 465 18.43 60.58 103.15
N SER A 466 19.51 59.81 103.33
CA SER A 466 20.16 59.65 104.64
C SER A 466 20.84 60.93 105.13
N ASN A 467 21.31 61.81 104.23
CA ASN A 467 21.84 63.13 104.59
C ASN A 467 20.69 64.10 104.94
N GLU A 468 19.63 64.12 104.14
CA GLU A 468 18.44 64.95 104.36
C GLU A 468 17.74 64.59 105.68
N ASN A 469 17.63 63.30 106.02
CA ASN A 469 17.14 62.85 107.33
C ASN A 469 18.02 63.36 108.49
N ALA A 470 19.35 63.32 108.35
CA ALA A 470 20.26 63.85 109.39
C ALA A 470 20.17 65.38 109.53
N GLU A 471 19.92 66.10 108.43
CA GLU A 471 19.67 67.54 108.44
C GLU A 471 18.29 67.88 109.04
N LEU A 472 17.26 67.06 108.79
CA LEU A 472 15.94 67.16 109.43
C LEU A 472 16.00 66.85 110.94
N GLU A 473 16.78 65.85 111.37
CA GLU A 473 17.06 65.61 112.80
C GLU A 473 17.73 66.83 113.46
N ALA A 474 18.69 67.46 112.78
CA ALA A 474 19.33 68.69 113.26
C ALA A 474 18.34 69.88 113.32
N GLN A 475 17.43 70.01 112.35
CA GLN A 475 16.36 71.03 112.37
C GLN A 475 15.34 70.77 113.49
N ILE A 476 14.99 69.50 113.78
CA ILE A 476 14.14 69.12 114.92
C ILE A 476 14.83 69.52 116.23
N ALA A 477 16.11 69.21 116.42
CA ALA A 477 16.86 69.59 117.61
C ALA A 477 16.94 71.12 117.82
N GLU A 478 17.08 71.91 116.75
CA GLU A 478 17.01 73.37 116.84
C GLU A 478 15.58 73.88 117.12
N LEU A 479 14.54 73.23 116.59
CA LEU A 479 13.15 73.55 116.91
C LEU A 479 12.79 73.24 118.38
N GLU A 480 13.26 72.12 118.93
CA GLU A 480 13.12 71.81 120.37
C GLU A 480 13.80 72.88 121.24
N LYS A 481 15.00 73.32 120.85
CA LYS A 481 15.74 74.42 121.49
C LYS A 481 15.03 75.79 121.34
N GLN A 482 14.32 76.03 120.24
CA GLN A 482 13.45 77.20 120.09
C GLN A 482 12.17 77.10 120.94
N ILE A 483 11.62 75.90 121.15
CA ILE A 483 10.50 75.65 122.08
C ILE A 483 10.94 75.83 123.54
N ALA A 484 12.15 75.38 123.90
CA ALA A 484 12.74 75.59 125.22
C ALA A 484 12.94 77.09 125.52
N THR A 485 13.41 77.87 124.55
CA THR A 485 13.60 79.33 124.71
C THR A 485 12.29 80.13 124.64
N LYS A 486 11.27 79.69 123.88
CA LYS A 486 9.91 80.30 123.91
C LYS A 486 9.18 80.01 125.22
N SER A 487 9.22 78.78 125.73
CA SER A 487 8.62 78.42 127.02
C SER A 487 9.29 79.14 128.20
N ALA A 488 10.60 79.36 128.15
CA ALA A 488 11.30 80.23 129.12
C ALA A 488 10.83 81.70 129.08
N LYS A 489 10.49 82.24 127.90
CA LYS A 489 9.93 83.61 127.76
C LYS A 489 8.49 83.72 128.26
N LEU A 490 7.65 82.69 128.06
CA LEU A 490 6.27 82.67 128.57
C LEU A 490 6.17 82.76 130.10
N LYS A 491 7.16 82.23 130.84
CA LYS A 491 7.24 82.35 132.31
C LYS A 491 7.53 83.76 132.84
N LYS A 492 7.67 84.79 132.00
CA LYS A 492 7.93 86.19 132.40
C LYS A 492 6.76 87.15 132.18
N VAL A 493 5.56 86.67 131.82
CA VAL A 493 4.40 87.52 131.44
C VAL A 493 3.13 87.22 132.26
N GLN A 494 3.22 86.43 133.34
CA GLN A 494 2.14 86.26 134.31
C GLN A 494 2.65 86.33 135.75
N LYS A 495 2.43 87.51 136.37
CA LYS A 495 2.75 87.92 137.75
C LYS A 495 4.26 88.03 138.06
#